data_AF-A0A965P912-F1
#
_entry.id   AF-A0A965P912-F1
#
_cell.length_a   1.000
_cell.length_b   1.000
_cell.length_c   1.000
_cell.angle_alpha   90.00
_cell.angle_beta   90.00
_cell.angle_gamma   90.00
#
_symmetry.space_group_name_H-M   'P 1'
#
loop_
_entity.id
_entity.type
_entity.pdbx_description
1 polymer ?
#
loop_
_entity_poly.entity_id
_entity_poly.type
_entity_poly.pdbx_seq_one_letter_code
_entity_poly.pdbx_strand_id
1 'polypeptide(L)' 'MSNGNKMDDLMDMIVADESPSQISDKIKDMLFSKSAERIDAFRPVVSSAMFGDDESEDEEYDEE' A
#
# COMPACT_ATOMS: atom_id res chain seq x y z
N MET A 1 5.96 12.47 -6.00
CA MET A 1 5.24 13.60 -5.39
C MET A 1 5.73 13.81 -3.97
N SER A 2 5.92 15.06 -3.54
CA SER A 2 6.50 15.41 -2.24
C SER A 2 5.53 15.10 -1.10
N ASN A 3 5.96 14.29 -0.13
CA ASN A 3 5.23 14.03 1.12
C ASN A 3 5.18 15.25 2.06
N GLY A 4 5.79 16.39 1.71
CA GLY A 4 5.73 17.63 2.50
C GLY A 4 4.31 18.20 2.61
N ASN A 5 3.55 18.21 1.50
CA ASN A 5 2.29 18.96 1.46
C ASN A 5 1.16 18.37 2.34
N LYS A 6 1.06 17.04 2.48
CA LYS A 6 -0.09 16.41 3.16
C LYS A 6 -0.04 16.53 4.69
N MET A 7 1.17 16.54 5.27
CA MET A 7 1.34 16.70 6.71
C MET A 7 1.17 18.17 7.10
N ASP A 8 1.68 19.08 6.28
CA ASP A 8 1.49 20.52 6.45
C ASP A 8 -0.01 20.88 6.40
N ASP A 9 -0.77 20.35 5.43
CA ASP A 9 -2.23 20.50 5.39
C ASP A 9 -2.92 20.04 6.69
N LEU A 10 -2.49 18.92 7.27
CA LEU A 10 -3.06 18.42 8.52
C LEU A 10 -2.76 19.37 9.68
N MET A 11 -1.52 19.88 9.74
CA MET A 11 -1.12 20.83 10.77
C MET A 11 -1.90 22.14 10.65
N ASP A 12 -2.09 22.64 9.43
CA ASP A 12 -2.88 23.84 9.16
C ASP A 12 -4.34 23.67 9.61
N MET A 13 -4.96 22.51 9.35
CA MET A 13 -6.31 22.21 9.82
C MET A 13 -6.42 22.18 11.35
N ILE A 14 -5.39 21.66 12.04
CA ILE A 14 -5.36 21.65 13.51
C ILE A 14 -5.23 23.08 14.06
N VAL A 15 -4.36 23.90 13.46
CA VAL A 15 -4.18 25.30 13.87
C VAL A 15 -5.45 26.13 13.59
N ALA A 16 -6.17 25.81 12.53
CA ALA A 16 -7.43 26.44 12.15
C ALA A 16 -8.64 26.03 13.02
N ASP A 17 -8.47 25.14 14.01
CA ASP A 17 -9.55 24.60 14.86
C ASP A 17 -10.69 23.96 14.04
N GLU A 18 -10.33 23.29 12.94
CA GLU A 18 -11.27 22.52 12.11
C GLU A 18 -11.91 21.39 12.92
N SER A 19 -13.08 20.91 12.46
CA SER A 19 -13.82 19.93 13.24
C SER A 19 -13.00 18.62 13.46
N PRO A 20 -13.13 17.98 14.63
CA PRO A 20 -12.45 16.70 14.90
C PRO A 20 -12.75 15.62 13.85
N SER A 21 -13.95 15.63 13.27
CA SER A 21 -14.33 14.75 12.16
C SER A 21 -13.46 14.97 10.91
N GLN A 22 -13.29 16.23 10.48
CA GLN A 22 -12.50 16.57 9.29
C GLN A 22 -11.02 16.21 9.49
N ILE A 23 -10.46 16.51 10.67
CA ILE A 23 -9.08 16.14 11.01
C ILE A 23 -8.92 14.61 11.00
N SER A 24 -9.86 13.88 11.58
CA SER A 24 -9.85 12.42 11.60
C SER A 24 -9.93 11.83 10.18
N ASP A 25 -10.75 12.40 9.30
CA ASP A 25 -10.88 11.94 7.93
C ASP A 25 -9.60 12.19 7.12
N LYS A 26 -8.97 13.36 7.27
CA LYS A 26 -7.66 13.64 6.65
C LYS A 26 -6.57 12.66 7.12
N ILE A 27 -6.54 12.31 8.41
CA ILE A 27 -5.61 11.31 8.94
C ILE A 27 -5.87 9.94 8.29
N LYS A 28 -7.13 9.51 8.21
CA LYS A 28 -7.50 8.24 7.56
C LYS A 28 -7.03 8.22 6.12
N ASP A 29 -7.29 9.27 5.34
CA ASP A 29 -6.89 9.35 3.94
C ASP A 29 -5.37 9.22 3.76
N MET A 30 -4.61 9.88 4.63
CA MET A 30 -3.15 9.75 4.62
C MET A 30 -2.67 8.33 4.94
N LEU A 31 -3.27 7.69 5.95
CA LEU A 31 -2.95 6.32 6.32
C LEU A 31 -3.34 5.33 5.22
N PHE A 32 -4.49 5.50 4.58
CA PHE A 32 -4.91 4.69 3.43
C PHE A 32 -3.94 4.82 2.26
N SER A 33 -3.56 6.05 1.89
CA SER A 33 -2.58 6.31 0.83
C SER A 33 -1.25 5.61 1.12
N LYS A 34 -0.69 5.79 2.33
CA LYS A 34 0.57 5.16 2.73
C LYS A 34 0.48 3.63 2.78
N SER A 35 -0.64 3.11 3.26
CA SER A 35 -0.87 1.66 3.34
C SER A 35 -0.99 1.06 1.95
N ALA A 36 -1.66 1.72 1.01
CA ALA A 36 -1.75 1.30 -0.37
C ALA A 36 -0.38 1.26 -1.04
N GLU A 37 0.44 2.31 -0.89
CA GLU A 37 1.83 2.32 -1.38
C GLU A 37 2.64 1.14 -0.83
N ARG A 38 2.48 0.85 0.47
CA ARG A 38 3.14 -0.31 1.09
C ARG A 38 2.62 -1.62 0.50
N ILE A 39 1.31 -1.81 0.37
CA ILE A 39 0.72 -3.03 -0.19
C ILE A 39 1.24 -3.27 -1.62
N ASP A 40 1.27 -2.24 -2.45
CA ASP A 40 1.75 -2.36 -3.84
C ASP A 40 3.24 -2.71 -3.90
N ALA A 41 4.06 -2.20 -2.98
CA ALA A 41 5.46 -2.59 -2.88
C ALA A 41 5.67 -4.06 -2.48
N PHE A 42 4.77 -4.62 -1.65
CA PHE A 42 4.83 -6.02 -1.19
C PHE A 42 4.16 -7.01 -2.14
N ARG A 43 3.27 -6.54 -3.01
CA ARG A 43 2.57 -7.35 -4.03
C ARG A 43 3.48 -8.31 -4.82
N PRO A 44 4.61 -7.88 -5.41
CA PRO A 44 5.49 -8.78 -6.16
C PRO A 44 6.17 -9.83 -5.27
N VAL A 45 6.50 -9.47 -4.03
CA VAL A 45 7.10 -10.41 -3.06
C VAL A 45 6.11 -11.53 -2.74
N VAL A 46 4.85 -11.18 -2.48
CA VAL A 46 3.79 -12.17 -2.26
C VAL A 46 3.55 -13.00 -3.51
N SER A 47 3.51 -12.38 -4.69
CA SER A 47 3.35 -13.11 -5.96
C SER A 47 4.47 -14.13 -6.17
N SER A 48 5.72 -13.75 -5.92
CA SER A 48 6.87 -14.65 -6.02
C SER A 48 6.83 -15.76 -4.95
N ALA A 49 6.36 -15.47 -3.75
CA ALA A 49 6.24 -16.49 -2.70
C ALA A 49 5.11 -17.50 -2.97
N MET A 50 4.05 -17.09 -3.67
CA MET A 50 2.89 -17.94 -3.96
C MET A 50 3.00 -18.71 -5.28
N PHE A 51 3.66 -18.12 -6.29
CA PHE A 51 3.71 -18.65 -7.66
C PHE A 51 5.12 -18.68 -8.26
N GLY A 52 6.15 -18.30 -7.49
CA GLY A 52 7.54 -18.27 -7.96
C GLY A 52 8.36 -19.51 -7.62
N ASP A 53 7.75 -20.49 -6.95
CA ASP A 53 8.29 -21.83 -6.78
C ASP A 53 7.68 -22.72 -7.86
N ASP A 54 8.18 -22.55 -9.08
CA ASP A 54 8.09 -23.54 -10.16
C ASP A 54 9.51 -24.13 -10.28
N GLU A 55 9.91 -24.91 -9.28
CA GLU A 55 10.87 -25.99 -9.57
C GLU A 55 10.14 -26.92 -10.53
N SER A 56 10.33 -26.68 -11.83
CA SER A 56 10.24 -27.65 -12.92
C SER A 56 9.51 -28.94 -12.55
N GLU A 57 8.18 -28.94 -12.58
CA GLU A 57 7.49 -30.17 -12.96
C GLU A 57 7.80 -30.33 -14.46
N ASP A 58 8.92 -31.00 -14.74
CA ASP A 58 9.08 -31.72 -15.99
C ASP A 58 7.82 -32.59 -16.11
N GLU A 59 6.84 -32.13 -16.89
CA GLU A 59 5.79 -32.98 -17.43
C GLU A 59 6.49 -34.00 -18.31
N GLU A 60 6.99 -35.08 -17.70
CA GLU A 60 7.38 -36.30 -18.39
C GLU A 60 6.10 -36.85 -19.02
N TYR A 61 5.90 -36.51 -20.29
CA TYR A 61 4.94 -37.16 -21.16
C TYR A 61 5.36 -38.63 -21.27
N ASP A 62 4.80 -39.49 -20.42
CA ASP A 62 4.90 -40.95 -20.55
C ASP A 62 4.01 -41.37 -21.74
N GLU A 63 4.55 -41.25 -22.96
CA GLU A 63 4.01 -41.94 -24.14
C GLU A 63 4.48 -43.41 -24.11
N GLU A 64 3.72 -44.30 -23.46
CA GLU A 64 3.53 -45.72 -23.84
C GLU A 64 2.15 -46.27 -23.47
#